data_AF-A0A931EM75-F1
#
_entry.id   AF-A0A931EM75-F1
#
_cell.length_a   1.000
_cell.length_b   1.000
_cell.length_c   1.000
_cell.angle_alpha   90.00
_cell.angle_beta   90.00
_cell.angle_gamma   90.00
#
_symmetry.space_group_name_H-M   'P 1'
#
loop_
_entity.id
_entity.type
_entity.pdbx_description
1 polymer ?
#
loop_
_entity_poly.entity_id
_entity_poly.type
_entity_poly.pdbx_seq_one_letter_code
_entity_poly.pdbx_strand_id
1 'polypeptide(L)'
;MKMMRLWLVAGVLLLAACGGSSNNGSGTPSPNVSPTDMQTSVKNYQTSSQTDINQAGAKLSKLFQGFPSGILNVNGLTQSLGALAMGQSKDQVLGGLKAFSKVFAQSASSLPRGIYDCTSGTCPSTPAPSSNLVVKWIPQSNTVTPATLTVNWISTVQAHSPSDSAAANTQEVPTQAEAILVYGSTTVMDLTLNVAWHASSCAPGDYLLDVPDSLKITGYIHDASGVPILDLRDLEFSVSNTTITTKGDFTITGDSGSVSSSWNININGTLTRDSTLCGALKSFNGTSVDFDFKTSSGSDSAELKFSASGFDTNPPTIQITGGYLNLSGKVVTFQGTLDDTTACPPGQHVILSFSGGQTETLQQFLIANGSKPCVKK
;
A
#
# COMPACT_ATOMS: atom_id res chain seq x y z
N MET A 1 11.41 -10.45 9.22
CA MET A 1 12.30 -9.42 8.62
C MET A 1 12.71 -9.68 7.16
N LYS A 2 12.37 -10.81 6.51
CA LYS A 2 12.75 -11.13 5.11
C LYS A 2 12.03 -10.26 4.04
N MET A 3 10.77 -9.88 4.26
CA MET A 3 10.02 -9.00 3.33
C MET A 3 10.55 -7.57 3.24
N MET A 4 11.11 -7.02 4.33
CA MET A 4 11.49 -5.60 4.40
C MET A 4 12.61 -5.24 3.42
N ARG A 5 13.43 -6.23 3.03
CA ARG A 5 14.57 -6.10 2.12
C ARG A 5 14.17 -6.06 0.63
N LEU A 6 13.08 -6.75 0.28
CA LEU A 6 12.53 -6.73 -1.09
C LEU A 6 11.87 -5.38 -1.41
N TRP A 7 11.15 -4.82 -0.42
CA TRP A 7 10.58 -3.47 -0.49
C TRP A 7 11.64 -2.36 -0.47
N LEU A 8 12.83 -2.64 0.06
CA LEU A 8 13.97 -1.72 0.02
C LEU A 8 14.55 -1.64 -1.40
N VAL A 9 14.67 -2.75 -2.13
CA VAL A 9 15.12 -2.72 -3.54
C VAL A 9 14.06 -2.20 -4.48
N ALA A 10 12.80 -2.61 -4.31
CA ALA A 10 11.69 -2.05 -5.05
C ALA A 10 11.58 -0.54 -4.76
N GLY A 11 11.60 -0.12 -3.49
CA GLY A 11 11.50 1.29 -3.11
C GLY A 11 12.71 2.11 -3.55
N VAL A 12 13.91 1.56 -3.54
CA VAL A 12 15.13 2.27 -3.95
C VAL A 12 15.26 2.34 -5.48
N LEU A 13 14.83 1.31 -6.22
CA LEU A 13 14.69 1.37 -7.69
C LEU A 13 13.53 2.28 -8.12
N LEU A 14 12.41 2.30 -7.40
CA LEU A 14 11.25 3.17 -7.66
C LEU A 14 11.53 4.64 -7.30
N LEU A 15 12.30 4.89 -6.24
CA LEU A 15 12.79 6.23 -5.88
C LEU A 15 13.73 6.80 -6.96
N ALA A 16 14.41 5.95 -7.72
CA ALA A 16 15.36 6.36 -8.75
C ALA A 16 14.81 6.16 -10.17
N ALA A 17 13.51 5.96 -10.37
CA ALA A 17 13.04 5.60 -11.70
C ALA A 17 11.57 5.90 -11.97
N CYS A 18 11.38 6.86 -12.86
CA CYS A 18 10.17 7.63 -12.98
C CYS A 18 10.16 8.23 -14.44
N GLY A 19 9.20 7.93 -15.34
CA GLY A 19 8.76 8.75 -16.52
C GLY A 19 9.00 8.28 -17.97
N GLY A 20 7.97 7.80 -18.77
CA GLY A 20 7.09 8.38 -19.87
C GLY A 20 6.84 7.73 -21.29
N SER A 21 6.10 6.60 -21.39
CA SER A 21 5.44 5.94 -22.57
C SER A 21 6.17 5.19 -23.75
N SER A 22 5.98 3.85 -23.86
CA SER A 22 5.16 3.11 -24.87
C SER A 22 5.67 1.72 -25.34
N ASN A 23 4.70 0.85 -25.68
CA ASN A 23 4.70 -0.47 -26.35
C ASN A 23 4.97 -1.78 -25.57
N ASN A 24 3.87 -2.51 -25.35
CA ASN A 24 3.78 -3.90 -24.93
C ASN A 24 4.37 -4.84 -26.01
N GLY A 25 5.60 -5.29 -25.79
CA GLY A 25 6.16 -6.48 -26.40
C GLY A 25 6.35 -7.56 -25.33
N SER A 26 5.78 -8.74 -25.55
CA SER A 26 5.86 -9.90 -24.63
C SER A 26 7.22 -10.61 -24.69
N GLY A 27 8.28 -9.87 -24.41
CA GLY A 27 9.65 -10.36 -24.24
C GLY A 27 10.43 -9.34 -23.41
N THR A 28 11.47 -9.79 -22.69
CA THR A 28 12.32 -8.87 -21.92
C THR A 28 12.85 -7.77 -22.87
N PRO A 29 12.48 -6.49 -22.68
CA PRO A 29 12.86 -5.44 -23.60
C PRO A 29 14.37 -5.22 -23.56
N SER A 30 14.98 -4.95 -24.71
CA SER A 30 16.41 -4.67 -24.80
C SER A 30 16.74 -3.27 -24.27
N PRO A 31 17.89 -3.07 -23.60
CA PRO A 31 18.33 -1.74 -23.21
C PRO A 31 18.48 -0.81 -24.41
N ASN A 32 17.99 0.42 -24.29
CA ASN A 32 17.95 1.37 -25.42
C ASN A 32 18.33 2.81 -25.05
N VAL A 33 18.86 3.01 -23.84
CA VAL A 33 19.17 4.34 -23.31
C VAL A 33 20.56 4.38 -22.68
N SER A 34 21.19 5.55 -22.68
CA SER A 34 22.44 5.80 -21.93
C SER A 34 22.16 6.06 -20.43
N PRO A 35 23.17 5.93 -19.54
CA PRO A 35 23.02 6.27 -18.13
C PRO A 35 22.54 7.71 -17.89
N THR A 36 23.10 8.69 -18.62
CA THR A 36 22.75 10.11 -18.47
C THR A 36 21.31 10.39 -18.91
N ASP A 37 20.88 9.80 -20.02
CA ASP A 37 19.51 9.94 -20.51
C ASP A 37 18.52 9.26 -19.57
N MET A 38 18.92 8.15 -18.95
CA MET A 38 18.13 7.49 -17.92
C MET A 38 17.96 8.40 -16.71
N GLN A 39 19.05 8.89 -16.10
CA GLN A 39 19.02 9.81 -14.96
C GLN A 39 18.18 11.07 -15.20
N THR A 40 18.20 11.61 -16.41
CA THR A 40 17.34 12.75 -16.79
C THR A 40 15.86 12.38 -16.72
N SER A 41 15.52 11.18 -17.19
CA SER A 41 14.13 10.69 -17.19
C SER A 41 13.63 10.56 -15.76
N VAL A 42 14.44 9.94 -14.88
CA VAL A 42 14.17 9.81 -13.44
C VAL A 42 13.71 11.14 -12.82
N LYS A 43 14.51 12.20 -13.01
CA LYS A 43 14.25 13.52 -12.44
C LYS A 43 12.96 14.14 -12.98
N ASN A 44 12.68 13.96 -14.27
CA ASN A 44 11.51 14.56 -14.90
C ASN A 44 10.21 14.02 -14.31
N TYR A 45 10.05 12.70 -14.15
CA TYR A 45 8.83 12.19 -13.53
C TYR A 45 8.80 12.39 -12.03
N GLN A 46 9.94 12.33 -11.31
CA GLN A 46 9.93 12.67 -9.88
C GLN A 46 9.25 14.03 -9.67
N THR A 47 9.54 14.98 -10.58
CA THR A 47 8.93 16.31 -10.56
C THR A 47 7.43 16.28 -10.91
N SER A 48 7.02 15.56 -11.97
CA SER A 48 5.61 15.52 -12.40
C SER A 48 4.72 14.77 -11.42
N SER A 49 5.10 13.55 -11.02
CA SER A 49 4.35 12.73 -10.06
C SER A 49 4.21 13.39 -8.69
N GLN A 50 5.27 14.02 -8.17
CA GLN A 50 5.22 14.69 -6.87
C GLN A 50 4.25 15.87 -6.88
N THR A 51 4.17 16.60 -7.99
CA THR A 51 3.19 17.69 -8.17
C THR A 51 1.77 17.17 -8.05
N ASP A 52 1.42 16.13 -8.82
CA ASP A 52 0.07 15.58 -8.84
C ASP A 52 -0.32 14.93 -7.49
N ILE A 53 0.62 14.23 -6.84
CA ILE A 53 0.42 13.63 -5.51
C ILE A 53 0.19 14.71 -4.44
N ASN A 54 0.99 15.78 -4.45
CA ASN A 54 0.84 16.87 -3.48
C ASN A 54 -0.50 17.58 -3.65
N GLN A 55 -0.94 17.81 -4.89
CA GLN A 55 -2.25 18.41 -5.16
C GLN A 55 -3.39 17.52 -4.70
N ALA A 56 -3.34 16.22 -4.99
CA ALA A 56 -4.35 15.28 -4.51
C ALA A 56 -4.37 15.17 -2.97
N GLY A 57 -3.19 15.17 -2.35
CA GLY A 57 -3.04 15.24 -0.89
C GLY A 57 -3.67 16.52 -0.32
N ALA A 58 -3.53 17.65 -1.00
CA ALA A 58 -4.19 18.90 -0.63
C ALA A 58 -5.72 18.84 -0.84
N LYS A 59 -6.21 18.22 -1.91
CA LYS A 59 -7.66 17.99 -2.14
C LYS A 59 -8.27 17.12 -1.05
N LEU A 60 -7.66 15.98 -0.75
CA LEU A 60 -8.08 15.11 0.35
C LEU A 60 -8.04 15.86 1.67
N SER A 61 -6.95 16.58 1.97
CA SER A 61 -6.88 17.38 3.19
C SER A 61 -8.01 18.40 3.28
N LYS A 62 -8.32 19.12 2.19
CA LYS A 62 -9.44 20.08 2.15
C LYS A 62 -10.80 19.41 2.34
N LEU A 63 -11.05 18.27 1.70
CA LEU A 63 -12.28 17.49 1.90
C LEU A 63 -12.46 17.17 3.38
N PHE A 64 -11.39 16.76 4.05
CA PHE A 64 -11.44 16.32 5.43
C PHE A 64 -11.19 17.40 6.51
N GLN A 65 -10.84 18.63 6.13
CA GLN A 65 -10.57 19.74 7.05
C GLN A 65 -11.78 20.15 7.91
N GLY A 66 -13.01 19.83 7.46
CA GLY A 66 -14.24 20.08 8.21
C GLY A 66 -14.60 19.00 9.23
N PHE A 67 -13.86 17.90 9.29
CA PHE A 67 -14.15 16.77 10.19
C PHE A 67 -13.38 16.96 11.52
N PRO A 68 -13.99 16.59 12.67
CA PRO A 68 -13.32 16.61 13.96
C PRO A 68 -12.01 15.82 13.91
N SER A 69 -10.92 16.45 14.36
CA SER A 69 -9.62 15.81 14.50
C SER A 69 -9.71 14.62 15.46
N GLY A 70 -9.41 13.41 14.96
CA GLY A 70 -9.29 12.20 15.80
C GLY A 70 -9.96 10.94 15.25
N ILE A 71 -10.86 11.03 14.27
CA ILE A 71 -11.61 9.86 13.77
C ILE A 71 -11.03 9.28 12.47
N LEU A 72 -10.53 10.14 11.57
CA LEU A 72 -9.88 9.73 10.33
C LEU A 72 -8.50 10.41 10.24
N ASN A 73 -7.42 9.63 10.35
CA ASN A 73 -6.08 10.15 10.07
C ASN A 73 -5.84 10.20 8.56
N VAL A 74 -6.44 11.22 7.94
CA VAL A 74 -6.42 11.44 6.48
C VAL A 74 -5.02 11.76 5.99
N ASN A 75 -4.22 12.48 6.78
CA ASN A 75 -2.81 12.71 6.48
C ASN A 75 -2.02 11.40 6.46
N GLY A 76 -2.37 10.43 7.32
CA GLY A 76 -1.81 9.09 7.29
C GLY A 76 -2.22 8.30 6.04
N LEU A 77 -3.51 8.38 5.63
CA LEU A 77 -4.01 7.70 4.44
C LEU A 77 -3.44 8.29 3.14
N THR A 78 -3.40 9.62 3.01
CA THR A 78 -2.81 10.32 1.85
C THR A 78 -1.31 10.10 1.76
N GLN A 79 -0.59 10.14 2.88
CA GLN A 79 0.83 9.82 2.91
C GLN A 79 1.09 8.35 2.64
N SER A 80 0.21 7.44 3.05
CA SER A 80 0.37 6.00 2.80
C SER A 80 0.02 5.63 1.36
N LEU A 81 -1.02 6.24 0.78
CA LEU A 81 -1.40 6.07 -0.62
C LEU A 81 -0.43 6.79 -1.56
N GLY A 82 0.04 7.98 -1.19
CA GLY A 82 1.15 8.67 -1.87
C GLY A 82 2.45 7.90 -1.74
N ALA A 83 2.75 7.32 -0.57
CA ALA A 83 3.87 6.40 -0.38
C ALA A 83 3.72 5.14 -1.24
N LEU A 84 2.51 4.58 -1.37
CA LEU A 84 2.21 3.45 -2.25
C LEU A 84 2.38 3.83 -3.73
N ALA A 85 1.97 5.03 -4.14
CA ALA A 85 2.16 5.58 -5.49
C ALA A 85 3.63 5.87 -5.81
N MET A 86 4.41 6.24 -4.78
CA MET A 86 5.83 6.57 -4.87
C MET A 86 6.75 5.40 -4.47
N GLY A 87 6.21 4.19 -4.28
CA GLY A 87 6.99 3.00 -3.93
C GLY A 87 7.73 3.08 -2.59
N GLN A 88 7.34 3.95 -1.65
CA GLN A 88 8.01 4.10 -0.37
C GLN A 88 7.71 2.97 0.62
N SER A 89 8.65 2.80 1.56
CA SER A 89 8.91 1.60 2.36
C SER A 89 7.70 0.87 3.00
N LYS A 90 7.89 -0.43 3.23
CA LYS A 90 7.01 -1.36 3.95
C LYS A 90 6.34 -0.80 5.21
N ASP A 91 7.02 0.07 5.97
CA ASP A 91 6.49 0.64 7.21
C ASP A 91 5.39 1.68 6.98
N GLN A 92 5.34 2.29 5.79
CA GLN A 92 4.29 3.21 5.37
C GLN A 92 3.10 2.47 4.74
N VAL A 93 3.33 1.36 4.03
CA VAL A 93 2.25 0.47 3.54
C VAL A 93 1.54 -0.23 4.70
N LEU A 94 2.31 -0.81 5.63
CA LEU A 94 1.77 -1.32 6.89
C LEU A 94 1.24 -0.20 7.77
N GLY A 95 1.77 1.02 7.66
CA GLY A 95 1.27 2.22 8.31
C GLY A 95 -0.12 2.63 7.81
N GLY A 96 -0.39 2.49 6.51
CA GLY A 96 -1.69 2.72 5.87
C GLY A 96 -2.72 1.66 6.22
N LEU A 97 -2.34 0.38 6.25
CA LEU A 97 -3.20 -0.69 6.78
C LEU A 97 -3.45 -0.51 8.29
N LYS A 98 -2.45 -0.03 9.04
CA LYS A 98 -2.61 0.38 10.45
C LYS A 98 -3.45 1.64 10.63
N ALA A 99 -3.59 2.48 9.60
CA ALA A 99 -4.47 3.65 9.66
C ALA A 99 -5.93 3.19 9.74
N PHE A 100 -6.30 2.10 9.05
CA PHE A 100 -7.60 1.44 9.24
C PHE A 100 -7.69 0.71 10.59
N SER A 101 -6.61 0.05 11.03
CA SER A 101 -6.59 -0.65 12.33
C SER A 101 -6.65 0.28 13.56
N LYS A 102 -6.47 1.60 13.37
CA LYS A 102 -6.60 2.61 14.44
C LYS A 102 -7.98 3.27 14.49
N VAL A 103 -8.82 3.07 13.47
CA VAL A 103 -10.21 3.57 13.48
C VAL A 103 -11.06 2.80 14.49
N PHE A 104 -10.70 1.56 14.78
CA PHE A 104 -11.35 0.73 15.80
C PHE A 104 -10.39 0.60 16.98
N ALA A 105 -10.64 1.40 18.01
CA ALA A 105 -9.95 1.22 19.28
C ALA A 105 -10.09 -0.25 19.72
N GLN A 106 -8.96 -0.94 19.91
CA GLN A 106 -8.89 -2.34 20.37
C GLN A 106 -9.48 -2.56 21.78
N SER A 107 -10.15 -1.56 22.35
CA SER A 107 -10.75 -1.58 23.68
C SER A 107 -12.23 -1.98 23.68
N ALA A 108 -12.87 -2.16 22.52
CA ALA A 108 -14.24 -2.64 22.43
C ALA A 108 -14.27 -4.10 21.95
N SER A 109 -14.93 -4.98 22.69
CA SER A 109 -15.19 -6.38 22.28
C SER A 109 -16.15 -6.48 21.09
N SER A 110 -16.79 -5.38 20.70
CA SER A 110 -17.75 -5.32 19.59
C SER A 110 -17.43 -4.15 18.66
N LEU A 111 -17.76 -4.31 17.38
CA LEU A 111 -17.64 -3.23 16.41
C LEU A 111 -18.55 -2.05 16.78
N PRO A 112 -18.10 -0.81 16.55
CA PRO A 112 -18.86 0.38 16.92
C PRO A 112 -20.17 0.42 16.13
N ARG A 113 -21.25 0.75 16.84
CA ARG A 113 -22.62 0.76 16.32
C ARG A 113 -23.40 1.90 16.92
N GLY A 114 -24.49 2.28 16.26
CA GLY A 114 -25.33 3.38 16.67
C GLY A 114 -25.12 4.62 15.80
N ILE A 115 -25.96 5.62 16.08
CA ILE A 115 -25.98 6.88 15.36
C ILE A 115 -25.42 7.95 16.28
N TYR A 116 -24.44 8.71 15.81
CA TYR A 116 -23.74 9.77 16.53
C TYR A 116 -23.93 11.09 15.81
N ASP A 117 -24.49 12.06 16.51
CA ASP A 117 -24.73 13.40 15.96
C ASP A 117 -23.62 14.33 16.46
N CYS A 118 -22.66 14.61 15.59
CA CYS A 118 -21.51 15.45 15.88
C CYS A 118 -21.83 16.93 15.66
N THR A 119 -21.89 17.71 16.74
CA THR A 119 -22.00 19.18 16.72
C THR A 119 -20.81 19.78 17.47
N SER A 120 -20.08 20.71 16.84
CA SER A 120 -19.07 21.52 17.55
C SER A 120 -17.95 20.71 18.23
N GLY A 121 -17.58 19.57 17.64
CA GLY A 121 -16.54 18.70 18.17
C GLY A 121 -17.00 17.71 19.25
N THR A 122 -18.26 17.75 19.68
CA THR A 122 -18.85 16.69 20.51
C THR A 122 -19.72 15.78 19.65
N CYS A 123 -19.69 14.48 19.91
CA CYS A 123 -20.44 13.46 19.15
C CYS A 123 -21.25 12.57 20.11
N PRO A 124 -22.31 13.07 20.76
CA PRO A 124 -23.19 12.25 21.56
C PRO A 124 -23.84 11.13 20.72
N SER A 125 -23.96 9.95 21.32
CA SER A 125 -24.80 8.89 20.77
C SER A 125 -26.26 9.30 20.84
N THR A 126 -26.99 9.08 19.76
CA THR A 126 -28.44 9.25 19.74
C THR A 126 -29.13 8.01 20.30
N PRO A 127 -30.37 8.12 20.81
CA PRO A 127 -31.10 6.98 21.38
C PRO A 127 -31.53 5.92 20.36
N ALA A 128 -31.43 6.21 19.06
CA ALA A 128 -31.89 5.31 18.01
C ALA A 128 -30.88 4.16 17.80
N PRO A 129 -31.30 2.90 17.97
CA PRO A 129 -30.42 1.76 17.73
C PRO A 129 -30.11 1.65 16.23
N SER A 130 -28.85 1.36 15.91
CA SER A 130 -28.40 1.05 14.55
C SER A 130 -27.42 -0.12 14.64
N SER A 131 -27.58 -1.12 13.77
CA SER A 131 -26.59 -2.20 13.60
C SER A 131 -25.30 -1.73 12.93
N ASN A 132 -25.32 -0.53 12.37
CA ASN A 132 -24.24 0.12 11.65
C ASN A 132 -23.67 1.27 12.49
N LEU A 133 -22.44 1.68 12.20
CA LEU A 133 -21.92 2.96 12.67
C LEU A 133 -22.43 4.07 11.74
N VAL A 134 -23.10 5.07 12.29
CA VAL A 134 -23.50 6.26 11.55
C VAL A 134 -22.99 7.48 12.31
N VAL A 135 -22.14 8.27 11.67
CA VAL A 135 -21.62 9.53 12.23
C VAL A 135 -22.12 10.67 11.36
N LYS A 136 -22.93 11.55 11.93
CA LYS A 136 -23.50 12.72 11.25
C LYS A 136 -22.81 13.98 11.75
N TRP A 137 -22.16 14.72 10.86
CA TRP A 137 -21.63 16.04 11.18
C TRP A 137 -22.68 17.09 10.89
N ILE A 138 -23.23 17.63 11.98
CA ILE A 138 -24.29 18.63 11.94
C ILE A 138 -23.65 20.02 12.11
N PRO A 139 -23.74 20.88 11.10
CA PRO A 139 -23.15 22.20 11.14
C PRO A 139 -23.90 23.11 12.12
N GLN A 140 -23.17 23.97 12.86
CA GLN A 140 -23.78 25.00 13.73
C GLN A 140 -24.37 26.19 12.97
N SER A 141 -23.99 26.34 11.70
CA SER A 141 -24.39 27.42 10.81
C SER A 141 -24.81 26.84 9.47
N ASN A 142 -25.81 27.45 8.84
CA ASN A 142 -26.33 27.10 7.52
C ASN A 142 -25.27 27.24 6.40
N THR A 143 -24.09 27.80 6.71
CA THR A 143 -22.97 28.00 5.80
C THR A 143 -22.01 26.81 5.71
N VAL A 144 -22.13 25.81 6.59
CA VAL A 144 -21.29 24.60 6.56
C VAL A 144 -22.13 23.44 6.03
N THR A 145 -21.57 22.65 5.12
CA THR A 145 -22.27 21.51 4.52
C THR A 145 -22.29 20.34 5.50
N PRO A 146 -23.45 19.70 5.75
CA PRO A 146 -23.51 18.51 6.60
C PRO A 146 -22.76 17.34 5.96
N ALA A 147 -22.27 16.41 6.77
CA ALA A 147 -21.67 15.18 6.28
C ALA A 147 -22.22 13.97 7.06
N THR A 148 -22.21 12.78 6.46
CA THR A 148 -22.61 11.54 7.11
C THR A 148 -21.72 10.40 6.67
N LEU A 149 -20.99 9.80 7.61
CA LEU A 149 -20.26 8.56 7.41
C LEU A 149 -21.14 7.41 7.90
N THR A 150 -21.38 6.45 7.04
CA THR A 150 -22.02 5.19 7.40
C THR A 150 -21.01 4.06 7.21
N VAL A 151 -20.81 3.24 8.23
CA VAL A 151 -20.08 1.97 8.11
C VAL A 151 -21.04 0.83 8.37
N ASN A 152 -21.33 0.09 7.32
CA ASN A 152 -22.22 -1.06 7.32
C ASN A 152 -21.40 -2.33 7.59
N TRP A 153 -21.64 -2.96 8.73
CA TRP A 153 -21.00 -4.21 9.13
C TRP A 153 -21.80 -5.39 8.56
N ILE A 154 -21.52 -5.76 7.31
CA ILE A 154 -22.30 -6.77 6.58
C ILE A 154 -22.12 -8.15 7.20
N SER A 155 -20.88 -8.54 7.48
CA SER A 155 -20.57 -9.80 8.15
C SER A 155 -19.38 -9.66 9.06
N THR A 156 -19.41 -10.38 10.18
CA THR A 156 -18.41 -10.29 11.25
C THR A 156 -18.11 -11.67 11.83
N VAL A 157 -16.97 -11.79 12.51
CA VAL A 157 -16.57 -12.98 13.27
C VAL A 157 -15.97 -12.56 14.61
N GLN A 158 -15.85 -13.50 15.54
CA GLN A 158 -15.09 -13.32 16.77
C GLN A 158 -13.64 -13.69 16.54
N ALA A 159 -12.71 -12.83 16.95
CA ALA A 159 -11.29 -13.05 16.84
C ALA A 159 -10.58 -12.73 18.16
N HIS A 160 -9.48 -13.44 18.46
CA HIS A 160 -8.70 -13.21 19.66
C HIS A 160 -7.21 -13.05 19.33
N SER A 161 -6.45 -12.51 20.28
CA SER A 161 -5.00 -12.44 20.14
C SER A 161 -4.41 -13.86 20.03
N PRO A 162 -3.40 -14.10 19.17
CA PRO A 162 -2.68 -15.37 19.13
C PRO A 162 -2.11 -15.86 20.47
N SER A 163 -1.82 -14.93 21.38
CA SER A 163 -1.31 -15.24 22.73
C SER A 163 -2.41 -15.65 23.72
N ASP A 164 -3.68 -15.41 23.40
CA ASP A 164 -4.83 -15.79 24.23
C ASP A 164 -5.35 -17.15 23.79
N SER A 165 -4.68 -18.22 24.23
CA SER A 165 -5.02 -19.59 23.83
C SER A 165 -6.35 -20.10 24.37
N ALA A 166 -6.92 -19.42 25.37
CA ALA A 166 -8.23 -19.73 25.91
C ALA A 166 -9.37 -18.97 25.20
N ALA A 167 -9.04 -18.06 24.27
CA ALA A 167 -9.98 -17.13 23.65
C ALA A 167 -10.84 -16.40 24.70
N ALA A 168 -10.26 -16.07 25.86
CA ALA A 168 -11.00 -15.43 26.95
C ALA A 168 -11.37 -13.98 26.62
N ASN A 169 -10.61 -13.34 25.71
CA ASN A 169 -10.79 -11.96 25.29
C ASN A 169 -10.98 -11.91 23.77
N THR A 170 -12.19 -12.22 23.31
CA THR A 170 -12.55 -12.07 21.90
C THR A 170 -12.94 -10.63 21.56
N GLN A 171 -12.73 -10.28 20.30
CA GLN A 171 -13.13 -9.03 19.67
C GLN A 171 -13.89 -9.36 18.39
N GLU A 172 -15.03 -8.72 18.19
CA GLU A 172 -15.71 -8.76 16.91
C GLU A 172 -14.90 -8.02 15.85
N VAL A 173 -14.68 -8.66 14.70
CA VAL A 173 -14.00 -8.08 13.54
C VAL A 173 -14.81 -8.29 12.26
N PRO A 174 -14.74 -7.38 11.27
CA PRO A 174 -15.49 -7.53 10.04
C PRO A 174 -14.83 -8.57 9.14
N THR A 175 -15.66 -9.36 8.45
CA THR A 175 -15.28 -10.13 7.26
C THR A 175 -15.76 -9.46 5.98
N GLN A 176 -16.81 -8.63 6.08
CA GLN A 176 -17.27 -7.76 5.01
C GLN A 176 -17.81 -6.46 5.60
N ALA A 177 -17.42 -5.32 5.02
CA ALA A 177 -17.93 -4.01 5.40
C ALA A 177 -18.01 -3.05 4.21
N GLU A 178 -18.92 -2.10 4.30
CA GLU A 178 -19.04 -0.98 3.36
C GLU A 178 -18.97 0.34 4.15
N ALA A 179 -18.17 1.29 3.68
CA ALA A 179 -18.05 2.62 4.26
C ALA A 179 -18.41 3.68 3.23
N ILE A 180 -19.47 4.44 3.51
CA ILE A 180 -20.01 5.46 2.62
C ILE A 180 -19.93 6.82 3.32
N LEU A 181 -19.34 7.82 2.66
CA LEU A 181 -19.36 9.20 3.13
C LEU A 181 -20.22 10.04 2.19
N VAL A 182 -21.27 10.64 2.73
CA VAL A 182 -22.10 11.63 2.05
C VAL A 182 -21.71 13.01 2.56
N TYR A 183 -21.40 13.94 1.65
CA TYR A 183 -21.15 15.34 1.95
C TYR A 183 -22.21 16.19 1.24
N GLY A 184 -23.08 16.84 2.01
CA GLY A 184 -24.29 17.47 1.52
C GLY A 184 -25.26 16.42 0.99
N SER A 185 -25.50 16.45 -0.32
CA SER A 185 -26.30 15.45 -1.04
C SER A 185 -25.46 14.52 -1.92
N THR A 186 -24.13 14.65 -1.89
CA THR A 186 -23.22 13.93 -2.78
C THR A 186 -22.48 12.85 -2.03
N THR A 187 -22.48 11.62 -2.55
CA THR A 187 -21.58 10.57 -2.07
C THR A 187 -20.17 10.87 -2.53
N VAL A 188 -19.30 11.20 -1.57
CA VAL A 188 -17.89 11.55 -1.79
C VAL A 188 -16.95 10.40 -1.46
N MET A 189 -17.43 9.32 -0.86
CA MET A 189 -16.65 8.10 -0.63
C MET A 189 -17.57 6.90 -0.64
N ASP A 190 -17.09 5.83 -1.26
CA ASP A 190 -17.64 4.48 -1.14
C ASP A 190 -16.46 3.53 -1.10
N LEU A 191 -16.33 2.76 0.00
CA LEU A 191 -15.27 1.78 0.18
C LEU A 191 -15.87 0.45 0.60
N THR A 192 -15.51 -0.62 -0.10
CA THR A 192 -15.82 -1.99 0.27
C THR A 192 -14.58 -2.66 0.84
N LEU A 193 -14.75 -3.38 1.94
CA LEU A 193 -13.73 -4.20 2.59
C LEU A 193 -14.21 -5.65 2.63
N ASN A 194 -13.34 -6.58 2.22
CA ASN A 194 -13.50 -8.01 2.44
C ASN A 194 -12.25 -8.55 3.11
N VAL A 195 -12.40 -9.35 4.16
CA VAL A 195 -11.29 -9.93 4.92
C VAL A 195 -11.60 -11.37 5.29
N ALA A 196 -10.65 -12.27 5.02
CA ALA A 196 -10.67 -13.64 5.53
C ALA A 196 -9.66 -13.75 6.67
N TRP A 197 -10.16 -13.85 7.91
CA TRP A 197 -9.32 -14.06 9.09
C TRP A 197 -8.87 -15.53 9.17
N HIS A 198 -7.70 -15.75 9.77
CA HIS A 198 -7.22 -17.11 9.98
C HIS A 198 -7.99 -17.78 11.12
N ALA A 199 -8.44 -19.01 10.91
CA ALA A 199 -9.11 -19.79 11.95
C ALA A 199 -8.14 -20.15 13.08
N SER A 200 -8.60 -20.04 14.32
CA SER A 200 -7.80 -20.38 15.50
C SER A 200 -7.67 -21.89 15.64
N SER A 201 -6.43 -22.38 15.79
CA SER A 201 -6.18 -23.80 16.07
C SER A 201 -6.41 -24.18 17.54
N CYS A 202 -6.49 -23.20 18.45
CA CYS A 202 -6.68 -23.42 19.89
C CYS A 202 -8.13 -23.21 20.34
N ALA A 203 -8.93 -22.45 19.59
CA ALA A 203 -10.32 -22.16 19.87
C ALA A 203 -11.20 -22.40 18.63
N PRO A 204 -11.78 -23.61 18.48
CA PRO A 204 -12.63 -23.94 17.32
C PRO A 204 -13.85 -23.01 17.22
N GLY A 205 -14.03 -22.38 16.06
CA GLY A 205 -15.11 -21.43 15.79
C GLY A 205 -14.70 -19.96 15.89
N ASP A 206 -13.57 -19.68 16.53
CA ASP A 206 -12.96 -18.35 16.59
C ASP A 206 -11.82 -18.18 15.58
N TYR A 207 -11.43 -16.93 15.40
CA TYR A 207 -10.39 -16.50 14.47
C TYR A 207 -9.25 -15.77 15.19
N LEU A 208 -8.16 -15.50 14.48
CA LEU A 208 -7.00 -14.79 15.04
C LEU A 208 -6.96 -13.32 14.59
N LEU A 209 -6.68 -12.44 15.55
CA LEU A 209 -6.22 -11.06 15.30
C LEU A 209 -4.75 -11.07 14.87
N ASP A 210 -4.50 -11.59 13.67
CA ASP A 210 -3.19 -11.73 13.03
C ASP A 210 -3.27 -11.29 11.56
N VAL A 211 -2.20 -11.50 10.78
CA VAL A 211 -2.22 -11.34 9.32
C VAL A 211 -3.37 -12.18 8.74
N PRO A 212 -4.34 -11.56 8.03
CA PRO A 212 -5.44 -12.30 7.44
C PRO A 212 -4.96 -13.19 6.29
N ASP A 213 -5.73 -14.25 6.02
CA ASP A 213 -5.47 -15.15 4.89
C ASP A 213 -5.77 -14.43 3.56
N SER A 214 -6.74 -13.50 3.55
CA SER A 214 -6.91 -12.55 2.46
C SER A 214 -7.54 -11.24 2.91
N LEU A 215 -7.25 -10.18 2.15
CA LEU A 215 -7.85 -8.86 2.30
C LEU A 215 -8.05 -8.25 0.91
N LYS A 216 -9.23 -7.68 0.69
CA LYS A 216 -9.58 -6.94 -0.52
C LYS A 216 -10.24 -5.62 -0.16
N ILE A 217 -9.76 -4.53 -0.73
CA ILE A 217 -10.37 -3.19 -0.62
C ILE A 217 -10.60 -2.64 -2.02
N THR A 218 -11.80 -2.13 -2.27
CA THR A 218 -12.17 -1.45 -3.51
C THR A 218 -13.00 -0.23 -3.18
N GLY A 219 -13.03 0.78 -4.06
CA GLY A 219 -13.89 1.93 -3.90
C GLY A 219 -13.28 3.22 -4.41
N TYR A 220 -13.84 4.35 -3.99
CA TYR A 220 -13.41 5.66 -4.46
C TYR A 220 -13.56 6.75 -3.40
N ILE A 221 -12.88 7.86 -3.63
CA ILE A 221 -13.06 9.14 -2.95
C ILE A 221 -13.17 10.23 -4.02
N HIS A 222 -14.26 10.97 -4.02
CA HIS A 222 -14.51 12.11 -4.89
C HIS A 222 -14.51 13.41 -4.08
N ASP A 223 -14.32 14.55 -4.73
CA ASP A 223 -14.62 15.84 -4.13
C ASP A 223 -16.15 16.09 -4.09
N ALA A 224 -16.56 17.17 -3.41
CA ALA A 224 -17.97 17.54 -3.29
C ALA A 224 -18.65 17.86 -4.64
N SER A 225 -17.85 18.15 -5.68
CA SER A 225 -18.32 18.40 -7.06
C SER A 225 -18.46 17.10 -7.87
N GLY A 226 -18.10 15.94 -7.28
CA GLY A 226 -18.13 14.64 -7.93
C GLY A 226 -16.88 14.33 -8.77
N VAL A 227 -15.81 15.13 -8.67
CA VAL A 227 -14.55 14.85 -9.37
C VAL A 227 -13.78 13.78 -8.59
N PRO A 228 -13.32 12.69 -9.23
CA PRO A 228 -12.51 11.69 -8.56
C PRO A 228 -11.24 12.29 -7.96
N ILE A 229 -10.92 11.94 -6.72
CA ILE A 229 -9.64 12.23 -6.08
C ILE A 229 -8.82 10.94 -5.92
N LEU A 230 -9.49 9.84 -5.57
CA LEU A 230 -8.95 8.49 -5.51
C LEU A 230 -9.96 7.53 -6.13
N ASP A 231 -9.51 6.69 -7.05
CA ASP A 231 -10.21 5.52 -7.54
C ASP A 231 -9.35 4.31 -7.16
N LEU A 232 -9.78 3.52 -6.18
CA LEU A 232 -9.12 2.31 -5.71
C LEU A 232 -9.85 1.10 -6.31
N ARG A 233 -9.44 0.70 -7.50
CA ARG A 233 -10.12 -0.36 -8.26
C ARG A 233 -9.88 -1.72 -7.64
N ASP A 234 -8.65 -1.97 -7.22
CA ASP A 234 -8.30 -3.19 -6.51
C ASP A 234 -7.15 -2.94 -5.52
N LEU A 235 -7.28 -3.49 -4.32
CA LEU A 235 -6.17 -3.68 -3.39
C LEU A 235 -6.39 -5.04 -2.76
N GLU A 236 -5.60 -6.00 -3.21
CA GLU A 236 -5.65 -7.37 -2.76
C GLU A 236 -4.36 -7.80 -2.08
N PHE A 237 -4.54 -8.57 -1.03
CA PHE A 237 -3.51 -9.29 -0.32
C PHE A 237 -4.02 -10.70 -0.04
N SER A 238 -3.19 -11.71 -0.25
CA SER A 238 -3.51 -13.08 0.11
C SER A 238 -2.28 -13.86 0.54
N VAL A 239 -2.46 -14.71 1.55
CA VAL A 239 -1.46 -15.63 2.08
C VAL A 239 -1.98 -17.04 1.95
N SER A 240 -1.24 -17.88 1.25
CA SER A 240 -1.43 -19.33 1.24
C SER A 240 -0.24 -20.04 1.88
N ASN A 241 -0.30 -21.36 1.95
CA ASN A 241 0.82 -22.16 2.45
C ASN A 241 2.09 -22.04 1.58
N THR A 242 1.93 -21.67 0.30
CA THR A 242 3.02 -21.65 -0.67
C THR A 242 3.29 -20.29 -1.29
N THR A 243 2.37 -19.33 -1.15
CA THR A 243 2.44 -18.07 -1.88
C THR A 243 1.91 -16.92 -1.05
N ILE A 244 2.58 -15.77 -1.12
CA ILE A 244 2.05 -14.48 -0.68
C ILE A 244 1.88 -13.61 -1.92
N THR A 245 0.67 -13.13 -2.13
CA THR A 245 0.34 -12.26 -3.26
C THR A 245 -0.11 -10.92 -2.73
N THR A 246 0.38 -9.86 -3.36
CA THR A 246 -0.27 -8.55 -3.29
C THR A 246 -0.38 -8.00 -4.69
N LYS A 247 -1.57 -7.50 -5.01
CA LYS A 247 -1.83 -6.80 -6.25
C LYS A 247 -2.76 -5.64 -5.97
N GLY A 248 -2.80 -4.69 -6.87
CA GLY A 248 -3.76 -3.63 -6.79
C GLY A 248 -3.56 -2.63 -7.89
N ASP A 249 -4.54 -1.77 -8.04
CA ASP A 249 -4.50 -0.65 -8.94
C ASP A 249 -5.34 0.50 -8.39
N PHE A 250 -4.78 1.69 -8.47
CA PHE A 250 -5.47 2.91 -8.12
C PHE A 250 -5.11 4.06 -9.05
N THR A 251 -5.99 5.05 -9.08
CA THR A 251 -5.76 6.35 -9.71
C THR A 251 -5.99 7.44 -8.67
N ILE A 252 -5.04 8.37 -8.57
CA ILE A 252 -5.13 9.58 -7.77
C ILE A 252 -5.20 10.77 -8.73
N THR A 253 -6.11 11.70 -8.51
CA THR A 253 -6.34 12.85 -9.40
C THR A 253 -6.11 14.17 -8.67
N GLY A 254 -5.15 14.95 -9.18
CA GLY A 254 -4.86 16.33 -8.77
C GLY A 254 -5.69 17.35 -9.57
N ASP A 255 -5.26 18.61 -9.55
CA ASP A 255 -5.84 19.66 -10.41
C ASP A 255 -5.21 19.66 -11.81
N SER A 256 -3.93 19.33 -11.91
CA SER A 256 -3.16 19.31 -13.16
C SER A 256 -3.15 17.97 -13.90
N GLY A 257 -3.59 16.89 -13.28
CA GLY A 257 -3.44 15.55 -13.85
C GLY A 257 -3.82 14.43 -12.89
N SER A 258 -3.42 13.22 -13.25
CA SER A 258 -3.67 12.02 -12.45
C SER A 258 -2.47 11.10 -12.46
N VAL A 259 -2.18 10.50 -11.29
CA VAL A 259 -1.23 9.39 -11.13
C VAL A 259 -2.02 8.10 -11.07
N SER A 260 -1.74 7.16 -11.96
CA SER A 260 -2.26 5.79 -11.85
C SER A 260 -1.13 4.85 -11.51
N SER A 261 -1.33 3.93 -10.59
CA SER A 261 -0.37 2.90 -10.24
C SER A 261 -1.05 1.53 -10.22
N SER A 262 -0.33 0.50 -10.63
CA SER A 262 -0.75 -0.89 -10.50
C SER A 262 0.44 -1.76 -10.11
N TRP A 263 0.19 -2.80 -9.33
CA TRP A 263 1.24 -3.74 -8.95
C TRP A 263 0.68 -5.16 -8.91
N ASN A 264 1.58 -6.11 -9.09
CA ASN A 264 1.34 -7.52 -8.89
C ASN A 264 2.66 -8.16 -8.42
N ILE A 265 2.68 -8.59 -7.18
CA ILE A 265 3.83 -9.16 -6.50
C ILE A 265 3.43 -10.53 -5.99
N ASN A 266 4.14 -11.56 -6.43
CA ASN A 266 3.93 -12.94 -6.01
C ASN A 266 5.21 -13.48 -5.41
N ILE A 267 5.18 -13.84 -4.13
CA ILE A 267 6.30 -14.43 -3.42
C ILE A 267 5.96 -15.90 -3.19
N ASN A 268 6.67 -16.80 -3.87
CA ASN A 268 6.54 -18.23 -3.63
C ASN A 268 7.47 -18.65 -2.49
N GLY A 269 7.08 -19.69 -1.76
CA GLY A 269 7.83 -20.14 -0.61
C GLY A 269 7.08 -21.16 0.23
N THR A 270 7.37 -21.16 1.51
CA THR A 270 6.68 -22.01 2.49
C THR A 270 6.31 -21.19 3.71
N LEU A 271 5.02 -21.18 4.02
CA LEU A 271 4.47 -20.61 5.24
C LEU A 271 4.73 -21.55 6.42
N THR A 272 5.15 -20.99 7.55
CA THR A 272 5.19 -21.70 8.83
C THR A 272 4.28 -20.98 9.80
N ARG A 273 3.38 -21.73 10.41
CA ARG A 273 2.45 -21.26 11.45
C ARG A 273 2.97 -21.69 12.82
N ASP A 274 2.71 -20.89 13.85
CA ASP A 274 3.12 -21.19 15.22
C ASP A 274 1.98 -21.92 15.96
N SER A 275 2.17 -23.22 16.20
CA SER A 275 1.18 -24.04 16.92
C SER A 275 1.04 -23.67 18.40
N THR A 276 2.02 -22.97 18.99
CA THR A 276 1.95 -22.47 20.37
C THR A 276 1.18 -21.15 20.49
N LEU A 277 0.94 -20.49 19.36
CA LEU A 277 0.19 -19.24 19.25
C LEU A 277 -1.04 -19.43 18.35
N CYS A 278 -1.78 -20.52 18.59
CA CYS A 278 -3.07 -20.79 17.96
C CYS A 278 -3.08 -20.82 16.42
N GLY A 279 -1.93 -21.05 15.78
CA GLY A 279 -1.82 -21.01 14.31
C GLY A 279 -1.49 -19.63 13.75
N ALA A 280 -0.90 -18.72 14.53
CA ALA A 280 -0.42 -17.45 14.01
C ALA A 280 0.69 -17.61 12.97
N LEU A 281 0.82 -16.64 12.08
CA LEU A 281 1.90 -16.56 11.10
C LEU A 281 3.24 -16.37 11.82
N LYS A 282 4.10 -17.39 11.75
CA LYS A 282 5.45 -17.36 12.34
C LYS A 282 6.46 -16.80 11.35
N SER A 283 6.47 -17.35 10.15
CA SER A 283 7.42 -16.98 9.11
C SER A 283 6.92 -17.42 7.74
N PHE A 284 7.44 -16.75 6.71
CA PHE A 284 7.33 -17.21 5.33
C PHE A 284 8.73 -17.30 4.75
N ASN A 285 9.12 -18.50 4.32
CA ASN A 285 10.41 -18.76 3.71
C ASN A 285 10.26 -18.66 2.19
N GLY A 286 10.47 -17.46 1.66
CA GLY A 286 10.43 -17.21 0.22
C GLY A 286 11.52 -18.00 -0.52
N THR A 287 11.16 -18.55 -1.67
CA THR A 287 12.05 -19.28 -2.60
C THR A 287 12.16 -18.57 -3.93
N SER A 288 11.09 -17.90 -4.37
CA SER A 288 11.09 -17.03 -5.54
C SER A 288 10.18 -15.83 -5.35
N VAL A 289 10.39 -14.79 -6.15
CA VAL A 289 9.49 -13.66 -6.26
C VAL A 289 9.36 -13.24 -7.71
N ASP A 290 8.14 -12.90 -8.09
CA ASP A 290 7.82 -12.15 -9.29
C ASP A 290 7.29 -10.79 -8.87
N PHE A 291 7.90 -9.74 -9.39
CA PHE A 291 7.58 -8.36 -9.06
C PHE A 291 7.24 -7.62 -10.35
N ASP A 292 6.07 -6.98 -10.38
CA ASP A 292 5.63 -6.11 -11.45
C ASP A 292 4.97 -4.89 -10.81
N PHE A 293 5.53 -3.70 -11.03
CA PHE A 293 4.97 -2.43 -10.60
C PHE A 293 4.96 -1.47 -11.78
N LYS A 294 3.82 -0.83 -11.99
CA LYS A 294 3.60 0.16 -13.04
C LYS A 294 3.01 1.40 -12.45
N THR A 295 3.41 2.54 -12.98
CA THR A 295 2.87 3.83 -12.58
C THR A 295 2.91 4.81 -13.74
N SER A 296 1.99 5.77 -13.79
CA SER A 296 1.90 6.77 -14.85
C SER A 296 1.31 8.08 -14.36
N SER A 297 1.88 9.21 -14.80
CA SER A 297 1.41 10.57 -14.53
C SER A 297 1.37 11.37 -15.84
N GLY A 298 0.19 11.64 -16.39
CA GLY A 298 0.09 12.30 -17.70
C GLY A 298 0.77 11.50 -18.82
N SER A 299 1.77 12.09 -19.50
CA SER A 299 2.60 11.40 -20.49
C SER A 299 3.69 10.52 -19.87
N ASP A 300 3.93 10.66 -18.57
CA ASP A 300 5.02 10.02 -17.84
C ASP A 300 4.60 8.63 -17.31
N SER A 301 5.51 7.66 -17.28
CA SER A 301 5.28 6.28 -16.85
C SER A 301 6.55 5.57 -16.41
N ALA A 302 6.43 4.69 -15.42
CA ALA A 302 7.50 3.82 -14.99
C ALA A 302 6.96 2.40 -14.84
N GLU A 303 7.76 1.43 -15.24
CA GLU A 303 7.53 0.02 -14.97
C GLU A 303 8.81 -0.60 -14.43
N LEU A 304 8.70 -1.19 -13.26
CA LEU A 304 9.75 -2.01 -12.65
C LEU A 304 9.27 -3.45 -12.64
N LYS A 305 9.99 -4.32 -13.33
CA LYS A 305 9.67 -5.74 -13.38
C LYS A 305 10.92 -6.58 -13.19
N PHE A 306 10.84 -7.57 -12.30
CA PHE A 306 11.92 -8.53 -12.13
C PHE A 306 11.42 -9.82 -11.50
N SER A 307 12.18 -10.89 -11.74
CA SER A 307 12.07 -12.12 -10.97
C SER A 307 13.32 -12.32 -10.13
N ALA A 308 13.15 -12.84 -8.93
CA ALA A 308 14.27 -13.16 -8.05
C ALA A 308 14.09 -14.54 -7.39
N SER A 309 15.20 -15.18 -7.06
CA SER A 309 15.27 -16.50 -6.46
C SER A 309 16.50 -16.61 -5.55
N GLY A 310 16.83 -17.81 -5.06
CA GLY A 310 18.07 -18.04 -4.30
C GLY A 310 18.12 -17.25 -3.00
N PHE A 311 17.02 -17.25 -2.23
CA PHE A 311 16.90 -16.56 -0.96
C PHE A 311 17.75 -17.26 0.11
N ASP A 312 18.94 -16.74 0.37
CA ASP A 312 19.76 -17.18 1.50
C ASP A 312 19.49 -16.31 2.74
N THR A 313 19.70 -16.88 3.92
CA THR A 313 19.55 -16.22 5.22
C THR A 313 20.88 -15.92 5.90
N ASN A 314 21.98 -16.55 5.48
CA ASN A 314 23.28 -16.36 6.10
C ASN A 314 24.46 -16.58 5.12
N PRO A 315 24.95 -15.51 4.45
CA PRO A 315 24.46 -14.14 4.52
C PRO A 315 23.12 -13.96 3.77
N PRO A 316 22.32 -12.95 4.14
CA PRO A 316 21.08 -12.66 3.45
C PRO A 316 21.33 -12.18 2.01
N THR A 317 20.98 -13.00 1.04
CA THR A 317 21.16 -12.70 -0.39
C THR A 317 19.93 -13.07 -1.20
N ILE A 318 19.72 -12.37 -2.32
CA ILE A 318 18.66 -12.65 -3.30
C ILE A 318 19.27 -12.54 -4.70
N GLN A 319 19.05 -13.55 -5.54
CA GLN A 319 19.50 -13.56 -6.93
C GLN A 319 18.42 -13.00 -7.85
N ILE A 320 18.70 -11.90 -8.52
CA ILE A 320 17.86 -11.32 -9.57
C ILE A 320 18.30 -11.95 -10.90
N THR A 321 17.45 -12.81 -11.45
CA THR A 321 17.74 -13.57 -12.68
C THR A 321 17.52 -12.74 -13.94
N GLY A 322 16.81 -11.63 -13.81
CA GLY A 322 16.53 -10.70 -14.89
C GLY A 322 15.43 -9.74 -14.48
N GLY A 323 15.67 -8.47 -14.71
CA GLY A 323 14.71 -7.41 -14.51
C GLY A 323 14.92 -6.30 -15.52
N TYR A 324 13.91 -5.46 -15.64
CA TYR A 324 14.03 -4.21 -16.36
C TYR A 324 13.33 -3.10 -15.60
N LEU A 325 13.82 -1.91 -15.91
CA LEU A 325 13.20 -0.67 -15.55
C LEU A 325 12.92 0.07 -16.86
N ASN A 326 11.64 0.31 -17.13
CA ASN A 326 11.17 1.06 -18.28
C ASN A 326 10.66 2.41 -17.80
N LEU A 327 11.43 3.46 -18.09
CA LEU A 327 11.06 4.84 -17.92
C LEU A 327 10.94 5.43 -19.30
N SER A 328 9.76 5.76 -19.73
CA SER A 328 9.62 6.47 -20.99
C SER A 328 9.75 5.70 -22.27
N GLY A 329 9.60 4.38 -22.19
CA GLY A 329 10.13 3.55 -23.26
C GLY A 329 11.66 3.55 -23.28
N LYS A 330 12.34 4.25 -22.35
CA LYS A 330 13.77 4.10 -22.08
C LYS A 330 13.95 2.96 -21.10
N VAL A 331 14.60 1.92 -21.58
CA VAL A 331 14.71 0.64 -20.91
C VAL A 331 16.15 0.45 -20.47
N VAL A 332 16.32 0.10 -19.21
CA VAL A 332 17.54 -0.50 -18.67
C VAL A 332 17.20 -1.90 -18.17
N THR A 333 18.06 -2.87 -18.41
CA THR A 333 17.92 -4.21 -17.83
C THR A 333 18.89 -4.36 -16.67
N PHE A 334 18.56 -5.20 -15.71
CA PHE A 334 19.45 -5.48 -14.59
C PHE A 334 19.37 -6.94 -14.15
N GLN A 335 20.47 -7.42 -13.59
CA GLN A 335 20.59 -8.76 -13.02
C GLN A 335 21.71 -8.77 -11.98
N GLY A 336 21.76 -9.81 -11.16
CA GLY A 336 22.85 -10.04 -10.21
C GLY A 336 22.34 -10.33 -8.82
N THR A 337 23.25 -10.24 -7.84
CA THR A 337 22.93 -10.59 -6.46
C THR A 337 22.69 -9.33 -5.66
N LEU A 338 21.59 -9.29 -4.93
CA LEU A 338 21.40 -8.34 -3.86
C LEU A 338 21.94 -8.94 -2.56
N ASP A 339 23.04 -8.37 -2.05
CA ASP A 339 23.57 -8.66 -0.71
C ASP A 339 23.56 -7.39 0.16
N ASP A 340 22.88 -7.46 1.29
CA ASP A 340 22.65 -6.32 2.21
C ASP A 340 23.65 -6.32 3.39
N THR A 341 24.75 -7.05 3.27
CA THR A 341 25.63 -7.29 4.43
C THR A 341 26.53 -6.12 4.77
N THR A 342 26.82 -5.21 3.82
CA THR A 342 27.81 -4.13 4.04
C THR A 342 27.61 -2.87 3.19
N ALA A 343 26.81 -2.92 2.11
CA ALA A 343 26.67 -1.81 1.16
C ALA A 343 25.46 -0.93 1.45
N CYS A 344 25.67 0.39 1.40
CA CYS A 344 24.60 1.37 1.51
C CYS A 344 24.86 2.57 0.58
N PRO A 345 23.98 2.81 -0.42
CA PRO A 345 22.79 2.01 -0.74
C PRO A 345 23.16 0.59 -1.23
N PRO A 346 22.26 -0.39 -1.12
CA PRO A 346 22.52 -1.77 -1.56
C PRO A 346 22.65 -1.87 -3.08
N GLY A 347 23.16 -3.01 -3.59
CA GLY A 347 23.20 -3.29 -5.03
C GLY A 347 24.57 -3.14 -5.71
N GLN A 348 25.66 -3.23 -4.95
CA GLN A 348 27.02 -3.30 -5.48
C GLN A 348 27.25 -4.50 -6.44
N HIS A 349 26.44 -5.56 -6.31
CA HIS A 349 26.51 -6.76 -7.16
C HIS A 349 25.28 -6.91 -8.08
N VAL A 350 24.49 -5.85 -8.25
CA VAL A 350 23.42 -5.79 -9.25
C VAL A 350 23.90 -4.89 -10.38
N ILE A 351 24.01 -5.44 -11.58
CA ILE A 351 24.54 -4.74 -12.74
C ILE A 351 23.38 -4.26 -13.61
N LEU A 352 23.33 -2.96 -13.85
CA LEU A 352 22.47 -2.33 -14.84
C LEU A 352 23.19 -2.33 -16.18
N SER A 353 22.46 -2.70 -17.23
CA SER A 353 22.95 -2.74 -18.61
C SER A 353 22.16 -1.76 -19.46
N PHE A 354 22.87 -0.89 -20.15
CA PHE A 354 22.39 0.23 -20.96
C PHE A 354 22.64 -0.01 -22.45
N SER A 355 22.16 0.89 -23.30
CA SER A 355 22.46 0.84 -24.74
C SER A 355 23.97 0.90 -25.01
N GLY A 356 24.42 0.23 -26.06
CA GLY A 356 25.83 0.27 -26.48
C GLY A 356 26.80 -0.48 -25.57
N GLY A 357 26.29 -1.35 -24.68
CA GLY A 357 27.12 -2.20 -23.80
C GLY A 357 27.64 -1.49 -22.55
N GLN A 358 27.16 -0.28 -22.25
CA GLN A 358 27.49 0.42 -21.02
C GLN A 358 26.87 -0.29 -19.82
N THR A 359 27.60 -0.35 -18.71
CA THR A 359 27.13 -0.96 -17.47
C THR A 359 27.47 -0.11 -16.27
N GLU A 360 26.59 -0.09 -15.26
CA GLU A 360 26.89 0.47 -13.95
C GLU A 360 26.26 -0.40 -12.86
N THR A 361 26.75 -0.29 -11.62
CA THR A 361 26.11 -1.00 -10.49
C THR A 361 24.85 -0.27 -10.04
N LEU A 362 23.88 -1.00 -9.48
CA LEU A 362 22.68 -0.40 -8.89
C LEU A 362 23.07 0.64 -7.83
N GLN A 363 24.05 0.33 -6.98
CA GLN A 363 24.52 1.29 -5.99
C GLN A 363 25.00 2.61 -6.61
N GLN A 364 25.79 2.57 -7.69
CA GLN A 364 26.26 3.77 -8.39
C GLN A 364 25.10 4.57 -8.97
N PHE A 365 24.18 3.89 -9.65
CA PHE A 365 22.99 4.51 -10.21
C PHE A 365 22.17 5.25 -9.13
N LEU A 366 21.99 4.63 -7.97
CA LEU A 366 21.23 5.19 -6.85
C LEU A 366 21.91 6.43 -6.26
N ILE A 367 23.23 6.39 -6.08
CA ILE A 367 24.00 7.54 -5.59
C ILE A 367 23.90 8.71 -6.58
N ALA A 368 24.02 8.44 -7.88
CA ALA A 368 23.87 9.46 -8.92
C ALA A 368 22.47 10.10 -8.94
N ASN A 369 21.45 9.36 -8.48
CA ASN A 369 20.06 9.83 -8.36
C ASN A 369 19.68 10.28 -6.94
N GLY A 370 20.67 10.60 -6.09
CA GLY A 370 20.42 11.29 -4.81
C GLY A 370 20.36 10.41 -3.57
N SER A 371 20.59 9.09 -3.69
CA SER A 371 20.76 8.23 -2.52
C SER A 371 22.05 8.56 -1.78
N LYS A 372 21.96 8.69 -0.45
CA LYS A 372 23.13 9.00 0.39
C LYS A 372 23.84 7.71 0.82
N PRO A 373 25.18 7.64 0.74
CA PRO A 373 25.93 6.57 1.38
C PRO A 373 25.71 6.56 2.89
N CYS A 374 25.63 5.38 3.52
CA CYS A 374 25.57 5.31 4.97
C CYS A 374 26.91 5.74 5.57
N VAL A 375 26.87 6.63 6.57
CA VAL A 375 28.03 6.93 7.40
C VAL A 375 28.23 5.76 8.36
N LYS A 376 29.32 5.01 8.21
CA LYS A 376 29.72 4.01 9.22
C LYS A 376 29.94 4.76 10.55
N LYS A 377 29.16 4.41 11.57
CA LYS A 377 29.46 4.79 12.95
C LYS A 377 30.29 3.70 13.60
#